data_AF-A0A0C9Y1F5-F1
#
_entry.id   AF-A0A0C9Y1F5-F1
#
_cell.length_a   1.000
_cell.length_b   1.000
_cell.length_c   1.000
_cell.angle_alpha   90.00
_cell.angle_beta   90.00
_cell.angle_gamma   90.00
#
_symmetry.space_group_name_H-M   'P 1'
#
loop_
_entity.id
_entity.type
_entity.pdbx_description
1 polymer ?
#
loop_
_entity_poly.entity_id
_entity_poly.type
_entity_poly.pdbx_seq_one_letter_code
_entity_poly.pdbx_strand_id
1 'polypeptide(L)'
;MVAPLSNLSHKISALNSHEDDDRITEEEIELDLEDERATVPDLVHEDLEPGNHEFMQTWKKSVFGASKGVTDKTDGEYQRLKIQCTSFLISSGLIQKEADFFCKSSPEDAPFFIKPRCDEVTLDNKAQPSNEIRDSYVQAQKMRAAMTKIFSREYGLGSLEWHQTKDGMVGNPSISPEVANYMSGLHHQKVKAGCEATSARAVTLDIIGRLYDFNHRPENWALKQYNPVSRQDTTKLHEWGGGLTRRALHAIYTISFLCLLCIDEVLKIRRSHIEFEDHRIIITLPFRKTHQYGRVKPFHLHMLDEADAHLCPVRALADWINTTAITEGYIFRKIGSGEWPVAKDSAMVCFVAI
;
A
#
# COMPACT_ATOMS: atom_id res chain seq x y z
N MET A 1 33.53 35.51 -2.03
CA MET A 1 34.45 34.35 -2.17
C MET A 1 33.62 33.18 -2.65
N VAL A 2 33.82 32.76 -3.90
CA VAL A 2 33.03 31.72 -4.56
C VAL A 2 33.70 30.37 -4.32
N ALA A 3 33.02 29.45 -3.65
CA ALA A 3 33.47 28.06 -3.53
C ALA A 3 33.09 27.28 -4.82
N PRO A 4 33.92 26.31 -5.27
CA PRO A 4 33.72 25.71 -6.59
C PRO A 4 32.70 24.55 -6.58
N LEU A 5 31.83 24.55 -7.59
CA LEU A 5 30.80 23.56 -7.95
C LEU A 5 31.34 22.15 -8.28
N SER A 6 32.64 21.88 -8.12
CA SER A 6 33.28 20.62 -8.53
C SER A 6 33.05 19.45 -7.57
N ASN A 7 32.62 19.71 -6.33
CA ASN A 7 32.41 18.66 -5.32
C ASN A 7 31.02 17.99 -5.37
N LEU A 8 30.07 18.52 -6.14
CA LEU A 8 28.73 17.91 -6.28
C LEU A 8 28.71 16.82 -7.36
N SER A 9 29.49 16.98 -8.43
CA SER A 9 29.56 16.03 -9.56
C SER A 9 30.16 14.67 -9.15
N HIS A 10 31.19 14.68 -8.29
CA HIS A 10 31.80 13.44 -7.80
C HIS A 10 30.92 12.64 -6.84
N LYS A 11 29.99 13.28 -6.11
CA LYS A 11 29.03 12.58 -5.24
C LYS A 11 27.90 11.92 -6.02
N ILE A 12 27.53 12.45 -7.19
CA ILE A 12 26.49 11.88 -8.05
C ILE A 12 27.04 10.66 -8.81
N SER A 13 28.32 10.66 -9.19
CA SER A 13 28.95 9.50 -9.85
C SER A 13 29.09 8.27 -8.95
N ALA A 14 29.10 8.44 -7.63
CA ALA A 14 29.24 7.34 -6.66
C ALA A 14 27.90 6.62 -6.34
N LEU A 15 26.77 7.11 -6.86
CA LEU A 15 25.45 6.48 -6.69
C LEU A 15 25.10 5.46 -7.78
N ASN A 16 25.92 5.35 -8.84
CA ASN A 16 25.61 4.55 -10.03
C ASN A 16 26.45 3.26 -10.16
N SER A 17 27.04 2.76 -9.07
CA SER A 17 27.80 1.50 -9.09
C SER A 17 27.31 0.49 -8.05
N HIS A 18 26.00 0.42 -7.84
CA HIS A 18 25.40 -0.78 -7.26
C HIS A 18 25.18 -1.77 -8.41
N GLU A 19 26.03 -2.79 -8.50
CA GLU A 19 25.59 -4.04 -9.12
C GLU A 19 24.47 -4.55 -8.22
N ASP A 20 23.23 -4.37 -8.67
CA ASP A 20 22.05 -4.91 -8.00
C ASP A 20 22.16 -6.44 -8.03
N ASP A 21 22.42 -7.03 -6.86
CA ASP A 21 22.30 -8.47 -6.68
C ASP A 21 20.81 -8.82 -6.85
N ASP A 22 20.43 -9.26 -8.04
CA ASP A 22 19.06 -9.62 -8.44
C ASP A 22 18.47 -10.82 -7.67
N ARG A 23 19.15 -11.30 -6.63
CA ARG A 23 18.68 -12.38 -5.78
C ARG A 23 17.58 -11.86 -4.85
N ILE A 24 16.41 -12.48 -4.96
CA ILE A 24 15.31 -12.30 -4.02
C ILE A 24 15.82 -12.66 -2.63
N THR A 25 15.67 -11.75 -1.68
CA THR A 25 16.14 -11.96 -0.30
C THR A 25 15.07 -12.66 0.55
N GLU A 26 15.48 -13.36 1.61
CA GLU A 26 14.53 -13.95 2.57
C GLU A 26 13.62 -12.89 3.22
N GLU A 27 14.16 -11.68 3.44
CA GLU A 27 13.40 -10.54 3.97
C GLU A 27 12.28 -10.09 3.01
N GLU A 28 12.52 -10.08 1.71
CA GLU A 28 11.50 -9.74 0.71
C GLU A 28 10.37 -10.77 0.65
N ILE A 29 10.71 -12.06 0.80
CA ILE A 29 9.73 -13.16 0.87
C ILE A 29 8.88 -13.01 2.13
N GLU A 30 9.51 -12.73 3.27
CA GLU A 30 8.80 -12.60 4.54
C GLU A 30 7.87 -11.38 4.55
N LEU A 31 8.31 -10.24 4.02
CA LEU A 31 7.45 -9.05 3.87
C LEU A 31 6.21 -9.32 3.01
N ASP A 32 6.39 -10.01 1.89
CA ASP A 32 5.28 -10.38 1.00
C ASP A 32 4.31 -11.37 1.67
N LEU A 33 4.83 -12.32 2.46
CA LEU A 33 4.00 -13.24 3.25
C LEU A 33 3.27 -12.54 4.41
N GLU A 34 3.91 -11.60 5.10
CA GLU A 34 3.31 -10.83 6.20
C GLU A 34 2.14 -9.97 5.70
N ASP A 35 2.30 -9.29 4.57
CA ASP A 35 1.24 -8.48 3.96
C ASP A 35 0.01 -9.33 3.60
N GLU A 36 0.21 -10.53 3.05
CA GLU A 36 -0.88 -11.46 2.74
C GLU A 36 -1.54 -12.03 4.01
N ARG A 37 -0.76 -12.44 5.01
CA ARG A 37 -1.28 -12.96 6.30
C ARG A 37 -2.11 -11.92 7.04
N ALA A 38 -1.74 -10.64 6.98
CA ALA A 38 -2.47 -9.54 7.60
C ALA A 38 -3.90 -9.33 7.03
N THR A 39 -4.19 -9.87 5.83
CA THR A 39 -5.53 -9.75 5.22
C THR A 39 -6.53 -10.81 5.69
N VAL A 40 -6.11 -11.82 6.45
CA VAL A 40 -6.97 -12.90 6.93
C VAL A 40 -7.19 -12.77 8.45
N PRO A 41 -8.33 -12.25 8.92
CA PRO A 41 -8.64 -12.24 10.35
C PRO A 41 -8.67 -13.66 10.93
N ASP A 42 -7.89 -13.89 11.99
CA ASP A 42 -7.95 -15.07 12.84
C ASP A 42 -9.34 -15.18 13.47
N LEU A 43 -10.09 -16.21 13.11
CA LEU A 43 -11.33 -16.56 13.80
C LEU A 43 -10.99 -17.68 14.78
N VAL A 44 -11.03 -17.38 16.08
CA VAL A 44 -10.74 -18.32 17.16
C VAL A 44 -11.98 -19.16 17.48
N HIS A 45 -11.75 -20.41 17.87
CA HIS A 45 -12.80 -21.42 18.07
C HIS A 45 -13.68 -21.19 19.33
N GLU A 46 -13.38 -20.17 20.13
CA GLU A 46 -13.96 -19.89 21.45
C GLU A 46 -15.23 -18.99 21.42
N ASP A 47 -15.65 -18.51 20.25
CA ASP A 47 -16.84 -17.63 20.12
C ASP A 47 -18.20 -18.38 20.04
N LEU A 48 -18.25 -19.66 20.43
CA LEU A 48 -19.41 -20.54 20.19
C LEU A 48 -19.98 -21.15 21.48
N GLU A 49 -20.78 -20.38 22.22
CA GLU A 49 -21.72 -20.91 23.24
C GLU A 49 -23.16 -21.00 22.67
N PRO A 50 -23.95 -22.05 22.99
CA PRO A 50 -25.21 -22.33 22.31
C PRO A 50 -26.41 -21.61 22.95
N GLY A 51 -27.00 -20.64 22.23
CA GLY A 51 -28.21 -19.94 22.68
C GLY A 51 -29.27 -19.74 21.59
N ASN A 52 -30.28 -20.60 21.56
CA ASN A 52 -31.53 -20.53 20.78
C ASN A 52 -31.39 -20.54 19.23
N HIS A 53 -32.02 -21.53 18.58
CA HIS A 53 -31.69 -21.97 17.22
C HIS A 53 -31.92 -20.91 16.12
N GLU A 54 -32.89 -20.01 16.29
CA GLU A 54 -33.22 -18.97 15.30
C GLU A 54 -32.37 -17.69 15.46
N PHE A 55 -32.13 -17.29 16.72
CA PHE A 55 -31.18 -16.23 17.04
C PHE A 55 -29.76 -16.62 16.61
N MET A 56 -29.32 -17.85 16.91
CA MET A 56 -28.00 -18.33 16.46
C MET A 56 -27.86 -18.37 14.95
N GLN A 57 -28.91 -18.70 14.19
CA GLN A 57 -28.80 -18.67 12.73
C GLN A 57 -28.72 -17.25 12.19
N THR A 58 -29.50 -16.33 12.74
CA THR A 58 -29.48 -14.91 12.36
C THR A 58 -28.17 -14.25 12.77
N TRP A 59 -27.70 -14.52 13.98
CA TRP A 59 -26.44 -14.05 14.51
C TRP A 59 -25.26 -14.65 13.74
N LYS A 60 -25.24 -15.98 13.49
CA LYS A 60 -24.23 -16.59 12.61
C LYS A 60 -24.23 -15.94 11.24
N LYS A 61 -25.38 -15.73 10.59
CA LYS A 61 -25.44 -15.03 9.29
C LYS A 61 -24.91 -13.61 9.37
N SER A 62 -25.22 -12.87 10.43
CA SER A 62 -24.75 -11.50 10.65
C SER A 62 -23.24 -11.45 10.91
N VAL A 63 -22.73 -12.33 11.77
CA VAL A 63 -21.30 -12.47 12.08
C VAL A 63 -20.52 -12.97 10.87
N PHE A 64 -21.03 -13.96 10.12
CA PHE A 64 -20.42 -14.41 8.86
C PHE A 64 -20.46 -13.32 7.78
N GLY A 65 -21.53 -12.53 7.72
CA GLY A 65 -21.63 -11.37 6.83
C GLY A 65 -20.62 -10.27 7.18
N ALA A 66 -20.49 -9.96 8.47
CA ALA A 66 -19.53 -8.99 8.98
C ALA A 66 -18.08 -9.51 8.89
N SER A 67 -17.86 -10.82 9.03
CA SER A 67 -16.54 -11.46 8.96
C SER A 67 -16.07 -11.78 7.54
N LYS A 68 -16.90 -11.52 6.51
CA LYS A 68 -16.48 -11.63 5.10
C LYS A 68 -15.21 -10.83 4.81
N GLY A 69 -14.95 -9.75 5.55
CA GLY A 69 -13.72 -8.96 5.48
C GLY A 69 -13.50 -8.21 4.15
N VAL A 70 -14.39 -8.38 3.17
CA VAL A 70 -14.34 -7.72 1.86
C VAL A 70 -15.75 -7.33 1.41
N THR A 71 -15.84 -6.33 0.53
CA THR A 71 -17.12 -5.90 -0.06
C THR A 71 -17.70 -6.98 -0.97
N ASP A 72 -19.03 -7.00 -1.17
CA ASP A 72 -19.67 -7.95 -2.09
C ASP A 72 -19.14 -7.84 -3.53
N LYS A 73 -18.73 -6.64 -3.94
CA LYS A 73 -18.08 -6.42 -5.25
C LYS A 73 -16.73 -7.15 -5.32
N THR A 74 -15.91 -7.01 -4.28
CA THR A 74 -14.61 -7.69 -4.19
C THR A 74 -14.79 -9.21 -4.12
N ASP A 75 -15.78 -9.69 -3.37
CA ASP A 75 -16.14 -11.11 -3.30
C ASP A 75 -16.51 -11.66 -4.68
N GLY A 76 -17.37 -10.96 -5.43
CA GLY A 76 -17.73 -11.33 -6.79
C GLY A 76 -16.53 -11.37 -7.75
N GLU A 77 -15.59 -10.42 -7.63
CA GLU A 77 -14.34 -10.45 -8.40
C GLU A 77 -13.46 -11.65 -8.04
N TYR A 78 -13.37 -12.02 -6.76
CA TYR A 78 -12.59 -13.19 -6.35
C TYR A 78 -13.22 -14.50 -6.85
N GLN A 79 -14.55 -14.62 -6.84
CA GLN A 79 -15.23 -15.76 -7.46
C GLN A 79 -14.98 -15.82 -8.97
N ARG A 80 -14.97 -14.67 -9.65
CA ARG A 80 -14.62 -14.60 -11.07
C ARG A 80 -13.20 -15.10 -11.31
N LEU A 81 -12.25 -14.70 -10.48
CA LEU A 81 -10.85 -15.15 -10.56
C LEU A 81 -10.71 -16.64 -10.25
N LYS A 82 -11.47 -17.20 -9.30
CA LYS A 82 -11.60 -18.64 -9.05
C LYS A 82 -11.96 -19.40 -10.32
N ILE A 83 -13.05 -18.99 -10.97
CA ILE A 83 -13.55 -19.63 -12.19
C ILE A 83 -12.51 -19.55 -13.31
N GLN A 84 -11.83 -18.41 -13.46
CA GLN A 84 -10.76 -18.24 -14.44
C GLN A 84 -9.59 -19.19 -14.18
N CYS A 85 -9.15 -19.30 -12.92
CA CYS A 85 -8.11 -20.22 -12.49
C CYS A 85 -8.51 -21.68 -12.79
N THR A 86 -9.69 -22.11 -12.34
CA THR A 86 -10.23 -23.46 -12.61
C THR A 86 -10.27 -23.76 -14.11
N SER A 87 -10.80 -22.84 -14.90
CA SER A 87 -10.91 -23.01 -16.36
C SER A 87 -9.55 -23.18 -17.01
N PHE A 88 -8.55 -22.40 -16.56
CA PHE A 88 -7.18 -22.50 -17.02
C PHE A 88 -6.57 -23.87 -16.67
N LEU A 89 -6.68 -24.32 -15.42
CA LEU A 89 -6.11 -25.58 -14.96
C LEU A 89 -6.75 -26.78 -15.68
N ILE A 90 -8.07 -26.77 -15.90
CA ILE A 90 -8.77 -27.80 -16.69
C ILE A 90 -8.32 -27.78 -18.13
N SER A 91 -8.26 -26.60 -18.77
CA SER A 91 -7.83 -26.48 -20.18
C SER A 91 -6.38 -26.90 -20.40
N SER A 92 -5.54 -26.78 -19.37
CA SER A 92 -4.14 -27.21 -19.38
C SER A 92 -3.97 -28.69 -19.02
N GLY A 93 -5.06 -29.40 -18.70
CA GLY A 93 -5.03 -30.81 -18.31
C GLY A 93 -4.41 -31.08 -16.93
N LEU A 94 -4.23 -30.05 -16.10
CA LEU A 94 -3.65 -30.18 -14.76
C LEU A 94 -4.64 -30.75 -13.75
N ILE A 95 -5.93 -30.46 -13.94
CA ILE A 95 -7.03 -31.00 -13.13
C ILE A 95 -8.20 -31.40 -14.02
N GLN A 96 -9.07 -32.28 -13.55
CA GLN A 96 -10.26 -32.68 -14.29
C GLN A 96 -11.50 -31.85 -13.89
N LYS A 97 -11.58 -31.49 -12.61
CA LYS A 97 -12.68 -30.70 -12.04
C LYS A 97 -12.16 -29.76 -10.97
N GLU A 98 -12.94 -28.72 -10.68
CA GLU A 98 -12.64 -27.71 -9.65
C GLU A 98 -12.26 -28.33 -8.29
N ALA A 99 -12.99 -29.36 -7.88
CA ALA A 99 -12.81 -30.02 -6.59
C ALA A 99 -11.47 -30.77 -6.44
N ASP A 100 -10.75 -31.00 -7.54
CA ASP A 100 -9.42 -31.62 -7.49
C ASP A 100 -8.36 -30.62 -6.97
N PHE A 101 -8.60 -29.32 -7.17
CA PHE A 101 -7.69 -28.26 -6.75
C PHE A 101 -8.21 -27.50 -5.52
N PHE A 102 -9.46 -27.05 -5.58
CA PHE A 102 -10.07 -26.32 -4.49
C PHE A 102 -10.73 -27.30 -3.53
N CYS A 103 -9.93 -27.82 -2.59
CA CYS A 103 -10.39 -28.73 -1.54
C CYS A 103 -9.51 -28.63 -0.28
N LYS A 104 -9.96 -29.27 0.81
CA LYS A 104 -9.23 -29.30 2.09
C LYS A 104 -7.87 -30.02 2.03
N SER A 105 -7.71 -30.90 1.07
CA SER A 105 -6.53 -31.74 0.88
C SER A 105 -6.04 -31.50 -0.54
N SER A 106 -5.62 -30.26 -0.78
CA SER A 106 -5.14 -29.82 -2.09
C SER A 106 -3.90 -30.62 -2.51
N PRO A 107 -3.65 -30.80 -3.82
CA PRO A 107 -2.47 -31.50 -4.32
C PRO A 107 -1.17 -30.86 -3.81
N GLU A 108 -0.10 -31.65 -3.70
CA GLU A 108 1.21 -31.16 -3.27
C GLU A 108 1.71 -30.01 -4.15
N ASP A 109 1.46 -30.11 -5.45
CA ASP A 109 1.84 -29.12 -6.46
C ASP A 109 0.92 -27.88 -6.51
N ALA A 110 -0.06 -27.77 -5.59
CA ALA A 110 -1.03 -26.68 -5.60
C ALA A 110 -0.41 -25.27 -5.67
N PRO A 111 0.71 -24.96 -4.98
CA PRO A 111 1.42 -23.69 -5.14
C PRO A 111 1.76 -23.35 -6.60
N PHE A 112 2.23 -24.33 -7.37
CA PHE A 112 2.65 -24.13 -8.77
C PHE A 112 1.48 -23.86 -9.70
N PHE A 113 0.27 -24.26 -9.31
CA PHE A 113 -0.96 -23.98 -10.04
C PHE A 113 -1.48 -22.56 -9.77
N ILE A 114 -1.07 -21.92 -8.67
CA ILE A 114 -1.36 -20.51 -8.34
C ILE A 114 -0.35 -19.60 -9.05
N LYS A 115 -0.06 -19.92 -10.31
CA LYS A 115 0.79 -19.12 -11.17
C LYS A 115 -0.10 -18.37 -12.16
N PRO A 116 -0.39 -17.08 -11.94
CA PRO A 116 -1.17 -16.29 -12.88
C PRO A 116 -0.51 -16.28 -14.27
N ARG A 117 -1.30 -16.09 -15.32
CA ARG A 117 -0.87 -15.98 -16.75
C ARG A 117 -0.04 -14.71 -17.04
N CYS A 118 0.77 -14.28 -16.07
CA CYS A 118 1.56 -13.07 -16.13
C CYS A 118 2.98 -13.30 -16.68
N ASP A 119 3.40 -14.55 -16.79
CA ASP A 119 4.76 -14.93 -17.18
C ASP A 119 5.01 -14.91 -18.68
N GLU A 120 6.27 -14.69 -19.06
CA GLU A 120 6.75 -14.78 -20.44
C GLU A 120 6.89 -16.22 -20.93
N VAL A 121 6.81 -17.18 -20.01
CA VAL A 121 7.05 -18.60 -20.25
C VAL A 121 5.80 -19.38 -19.86
N THR A 122 5.31 -20.23 -20.75
CA THR A 122 4.21 -21.14 -20.46
C THR A 122 4.63 -22.25 -19.50
N LEU A 123 3.67 -23.00 -18.95
CA LEU A 123 3.96 -24.16 -18.10
C LEU A 123 4.85 -25.21 -18.79
N ASP A 124 4.81 -25.27 -20.12
CA ASP A 124 5.65 -26.16 -20.94
C ASP A 124 7.08 -25.62 -21.17
N ASN A 125 7.50 -24.57 -20.46
CA ASN A 125 8.75 -23.85 -20.68
C ASN A 125 8.90 -23.25 -22.10
N LYS A 126 7.80 -22.92 -22.77
CA LYS A 126 7.82 -22.26 -24.09
C LYS A 126 7.63 -20.76 -23.93
N ALA A 127 8.39 -19.97 -24.69
CA ALA A 127 8.19 -18.54 -24.75
C ALA A 127 6.78 -18.22 -25.26
N GLN A 128 6.05 -17.36 -24.53
CA GLN A 128 4.77 -16.85 -24.98
C GLN A 128 4.95 -15.94 -26.21
N PRO A 129 4.04 -16.02 -27.18
CA PRO A 129 4.04 -15.14 -28.34
C PRO A 129 4.07 -13.65 -27.93
N SER A 130 4.87 -12.84 -28.62
CA SER A 130 4.98 -11.40 -28.33
C SER A 130 3.72 -10.59 -28.67
N ASN A 131 2.76 -11.19 -29.38
CA ASN A 131 1.50 -10.58 -29.77
C ASN A 131 0.35 -10.82 -28.76
N GLU A 132 0.55 -11.62 -27.71
CA GLU A 132 -0.45 -11.81 -26.68
C GLU A 132 -0.35 -10.72 -25.60
N ILE A 133 -1.51 -10.15 -25.24
CA ILE A 133 -1.58 -9.18 -24.14
C ILE A 133 -1.31 -9.93 -22.85
N ARG A 134 -0.19 -9.62 -22.20
CA ARG A 134 0.21 -10.21 -20.94
C ARG A 134 -0.48 -9.52 -19.78
N ASP A 135 -0.89 -10.29 -18.80
CA ASP A 135 -1.46 -9.75 -17.58
C ASP A 135 -0.39 -8.98 -16.77
N SER A 136 -0.84 -7.92 -16.09
CA SER A 136 0.01 -7.07 -15.25
C SER A 136 0.33 -7.74 -13.90
N TYR A 137 1.36 -7.26 -13.20
CA TYR A 137 1.66 -7.69 -11.82
C TYR A 137 0.45 -7.51 -10.89
N VAL A 138 -0.35 -6.46 -11.10
CA VAL A 138 -1.60 -6.20 -10.37
C VAL A 138 -2.58 -7.34 -10.49
N GLN A 139 -2.68 -7.90 -11.69
CA GLN A 139 -3.58 -9.02 -11.95
C GLN A 139 -3.08 -10.27 -11.25
N ALA A 140 -1.75 -10.47 -11.18
CA ALA A 140 -1.15 -11.54 -10.37
C ALA A 140 -1.47 -11.37 -8.88
N GLN A 141 -1.28 -10.17 -8.32
CA GLN A 141 -1.59 -9.89 -6.91
C GLN A 141 -3.07 -10.13 -6.61
N LYS A 142 -3.98 -9.67 -7.48
CA LYS A 142 -5.42 -9.94 -7.34
C LYS A 142 -5.74 -11.42 -7.38
N MET A 143 -5.10 -12.17 -8.28
CA MET A 143 -5.28 -13.62 -8.38
C MET A 143 -4.84 -14.30 -7.08
N ARG A 144 -3.64 -13.97 -6.57
CA ARG A 144 -3.14 -14.52 -5.31
C ARG A 144 -4.07 -14.18 -4.14
N ALA A 145 -4.41 -12.91 -3.94
CA ALA A 145 -5.32 -12.49 -2.87
C ALA A 145 -6.69 -13.18 -2.95
N ALA A 146 -7.21 -13.41 -4.16
CA ALA A 146 -8.42 -14.19 -4.37
C ALA A 146 -8.23 -15.64 -3.90
N MET A 147 -7.15 -16.30 -4.32
CA MET A 147 -6.84 -17.67 -3.91
C MET A 147 -6.64 -17.77 -2.40
N THR A 148 -5.92 -16.82 -1.79
CA THR A 148 -5.74 -16.70 -0.34
C THR A 148 -7.09 -16.72 0.36
N LYS A 149 -8.00 -15.81 -0.02
CA LYS A 149 -9.33 -15.77 0.58
C LYS A 149 -10.11 -17.07 0.37
N ILE A 150 -10.12 -17.63 -0.84
CA ILE A 150 -10.89 -18.82 -1.18
C ILE A 150 -10.41 -20.02 -0.36
N PHE A 151 -9.11 -20.31 -0.36
CA PHE A 151 -8.53 -21.40 0.42
C PHE A 151 -8.72 -21.20 1.93
N SER A 152 -8.52 -19.98 2.44
CA SER A 152 -8.71 -19.68 3.86
C SER A 152 -10.18 -19.81 4.30
N ARG A 153 -11.13 -19.25 3.54
CA ARG A 153 -12.53 -19.08 3.97
C ARG A 153 -13.46 -20.18 3.51
N GLU A 154 -13.40 -20.57 2.24
CA GLU A 154 -14.30 -21.61 1.69
C GLU A 154 -13.83 -23.01 2.06
N TYR A 155 -12.52 -23.22 2.06
CA TYR A 155 -11.91 -24.53 2.34
C TYR A 155 -11.36 -24.66 3.76
N GLY A 156 -11.34 -23.56 4.53
CA GLY A 156 -10.97 -23.61 5.94
C GLY A 156 -9.49 -23.92 6.19
N LEU A 157 -8.62 -23.60 5.23
CA LEU A 157 -7.17 -23.82 5.35
C LEU A 157 -6.47 -22.73 6.18
N GLY A 158 -7.20 -21.68 6.55
CA GLY A 158 -6.72 -20.61 7.42
C GLY A 158 -5.55 -19.80 6.84
N SER A 159 -4.74 -19.25 7.73
CA SER A 159 -3.53 -18.45 7.47
C SER A 159 -2.23 -19.25 7.67
N LEU A 160 -2.34 -20.57 7.84
CA LEU A 160 -1.19 -21.46 8.02
C LEU A 160 -0.43 -21.62 6.72
N GLU A 161 0.89 -21.45 6.78
CA GLU A 161 1.80 -21.67 5.66
C GLU A 161 1.65 -23.09 5.09
N TRP A 162 1.78 -23.22 3.77
CA TRP A 162 1.74 -24.53 3.10
C TRP A 162 2.97 -25.36 3.47
N HIS A 163 2.78 -26.51 4.09
CA HIS A 163 3.90 -27.39 4.50
C HIS A 163 3.49 -28.87 4.53
N GLN A 164 4.49 -29.74 4.46
CA GLN A 164 4.30 -31.19 4.54
C GLN A 164 4.24 -31.67 5.99
N THR A 165 3.24 -32.49 6.30
CA THR A 165 3.11 -33.22 7.56
C THR A 165 3.11 -34.73 7.32
N LYS A 166 3.07 -35.51 8.39
CA LYS A 166 2.98 -36.99 8.31
C LYS A 166 1.71 -37.46 7.58
N ASP A 167 0.65 -36.65 7.62
CA ASP A 167 -0.66 -36.98 7.06
C ASP A 167 -0.89 -36.33 5.68
N GLY A 168 0.12 -35.68 5.12
CA GLY A 168 0.08 -35.00 3.82
C GLY A 168 0.33 -33.50 3.92
N MET A 169 0.00 -32.78 2.85
CA MET A 169 0.17 -31.32 2.79
C MET A 169 -0.96 -30.60 3.51
N VAL A 170 -0.60 -29.60 4.30
CA VAL A 170 -1.52 -28.77 5.08
C VAL A 170 -1.16 -27.29 4.95
N GLY A 171 -2.12 -26.42 5.28
CA GLY A 171 -1.99 -24.97 5.15
C GLY A 171 -2.63 -24.44 3.88
N ASN A 172 -2.40 -23.18 3.56
CA ASN A 172 -2.96 -22.53 2.39
C ASN A 172 -1.89 -22.42 1.27
N PRO A 173 -2.09 -23.08 0.10
CA PRO A 173 -1.10 -23.10 -0.98
C PRO A 173 -0.71 -21.71 -1.52
N SER A 174 -1.58 -20.70 -1.40
CA SER A 174 -1.34 -19.33 -1.91
C SER A 174 -0.37 -18.50 -1.07
N ILE A 175 -0.11 -18.91 0.17
CA ILE A 175 0.85 -18.30 1.11
C ILE A 175 2.07 -19.19 1.32
N SER A 176 2.33 -20.07 0.35
CA SER A 176 3.54 -20.88 0.32
C SER A 176 4.77 -20.03 -0.02
N PRO A 177 5.97 -20.43 0.45
CA PRO A 177 7.22 -19.81 0.03
C PRO A 177 7.41 -19.83 -1.49
N GLU A 178 6.93 -20.87 -2.18
CA GLU A 178 7.04 -20.99 -3.64
C GLU A 178 6.24 -19.90 -4.36
N VAL A 179 5.00 -19.62 -3.92
CA VAL A 179 4.18 -18.55 -4.50
C VAL A 179 4.77 -17.18 -4.17
N ALA A 180 5.27 -16.97 -2.94
CA ALA A 180 5.90 -15.72 -2.54
C ALA A 180 7.16 -15.43 -3.38
N ASN A 181 8.06 -16.42 -3.50
CA ASN A 181 9.23 -16.35 -4.38
C ASN A 181 8.87 -16.02 -5.83
N TYR A 182 7.84 -16.69 -6.35
CA TYR A 182 7.34 -16.41 -7.69
C TYR A 182 6.85 -14.96 -7.83
N MET A 183 6.08 -14.46 -6.86
CA MET A 183 5.55 -13.10 -6.88
C MET A 183 6.65 -12.05 -6.84
N SER A 184 7.66 -12.21 -5.98
CA SER A 184 8.83 -11.32 -5.93
C SER A 184 9.63 -11.34 -7.24
N GLY A 185 9.88 -12.52 -7.80
CA GLY A 185 10.55 -12.66 -9.09
C GLY A 185 9.77 -12.03 -10.24
N LEU A 186 8.45 -12.27 -10.29
CA LEU A 186 7.55 -11.67 -11.27
C LEU A 186 7.54 -10.15 -11.14
N HIS A 187 7.54 -9.62 -9.92
CA HIS A 187 7.60 -8.19 -9.66
C HIS A 187 8.88 -7.59 -10.27
N HIS A 188 10.04 -8.15 -9.97
CA HIS A 188 11.33 -7.68 -10.50
C HIS A 188 11.38 -7.75 -12.03
N GLN A 189 10.89 -8.84 -12.62
CA GLN A 189 10.82 -8.99 -14.08
C GLN A 189 9.92 -7.93 -14.72
N LYS A 190 8.75 -7.65 -14.14
CA LYS A 190 7.81 -6.65 -14.66
C LYS A 190 8.39 -5.23 -14.53
N VAL A 191 9.06 -4.93 -13.42
CA VAL A 191 9.76 -3.65 -13.22
C VAL A 191 10.86 -3.47 -14.28
N LYS A 192 11.68 -4.51 -14.53
CA LYS A 192 12.71 -4.48 -15.58
C LYS A 192 12.13 -4.31 -16.98
N ALA A 193 10.97 -4.89 -17.24
CA ALA A 193 10.23 -4.71 -18.49
C ALA A 193 9.57 -3.33 -18.62
N GLY A 194 9.77 -2.42 -17.66
CA GLY A 194 9.24 -1.06 -17.67
C GLY A 194 7.75 -0.98 -17.31
N CYS A 195 7.15 -2.04 -16.76
CA CYS A 195 5.82 -1.92 -16.18
C CYS A 195 5.91 -1.02 -14.95
N GLU A 196 5.09 0.05 -14.91
CA GLU A 196 5.01 0.93 -13.75
C GLU A 196 4.64 0.12 -12.49
N ALA A 197 5.52 0.14 -11.48
CA ALA A 197 5.25 -0.47 -10.18
C ALA A 197 3.92 0.08 -9.63
N THR A 198 2.98 -0.81 -9.34
CA THR A 198 1.57 -0.44 -9.15
C THR A 198 1.28 0.22 -7.80
N SER A 199 2.11 0.01 -6.78
CA SER A 199 1.78 0.44 -5.41
C SER A 199 2.51 1.70 -4.93
N ALA A 200 3.39 2.30 -5.72
CA ALA A 200 3.97 3.60 -5.39
C ALA A 200 4.49 4.28 -6.65
N ARG A 201 3.71 5.21 -7.21
CA ARG A 201 4.36 6.29 -7.96
C ARG A 201 5.25 7.01 -6.96
N ALA A 202 6.57 6.78 -7.05
CA ALA A 202 7.53 7.52 -6.27
C ALA A 202 7.26 9.01 -6.54
N VAL A 203 6.91 9.74 -5.48
CA VAL A 203 6.73 11.18 -5.59
C VAL A 203 8.09 11.75 -6.00
N THR A 204 8.16 12.31 -7.20
CA THR A 204 9.39 12.93 -7.70
C THR A 204 9.41 14.41 -7.35
N LEU A 205 10.61 15.00 -7.41
CA LEU A 205 10.79 16.44 -7.27
C LEU A 205 9.85 17.23 -8.21
N ASP A 206 9.76 16.81 -9.47
CA ASP A 206 8.89 17.43 -10.48
C ASP A 206 7.39 17.32 -10.11
N ILE A 207 6.96 16.19 -9.54
CA ILE A 207 5.57 16.05 -9.08
C ILE A 207 5.28 17.02 -7.94
N ILE A 208 6.20 17.20 -6.98
CA ILE A 208 6.03 18.16 -5.88
C ILE A 208 6.01 19.60 -6.42
N GLY A 209 6.89 19.93 -7.36
CA GLY A 209 6.90 21.24 -8.02
C GLY A 209 5.57 21.55 -8.73
N ARG A 210 5.08 20.63 -9.56
CA ARG A 210 3.78 20.78 -10.23
C ARG A 210 2.61 20.87 -9.24
N LEU A 211 2.65 20.10 -8.16
CA LEU A 211 1.65 20.15 -7.09
C LEU A 211 1.68 21.51 -6.38
N TYR A 212 2.86 22.04 -6.10
CA TYR A 212 3.05 23.35 -5.49
C TYR A 212 2.46 24.45 -6.37
N ASP A 213 2.85 24.51 -7.63
CA ASP A 213 2.36 25.52 -8.58
C ASP A 213 0.85 25.46 -8.74
N PHE A 214 0.28 24.25 -8.83
CA PHE A 214 -1.16 24.06 -8.93
C PHE A 214 -1.89 24.51 -7.66
N ASN A 215 -1.38 24.17 -6.47
CA ASN A 215 -2.01 24.52 -5.20
C ASN A 215 -1.90 26.01 -4.87
N HIS A 216 -0.82 26.68 -5.30
CA HIS A 216 -0.58 28.10 -5.02
C HIS A 216 -1.33 29.06 -5.96
N ARG A 217 -2.12 28.54 -6.92
CA ARG A 217 -3.03 29.38 -7.70
C ARG A 217 -4.05 30.05 -6.78
N PRO A 218 -4.39 31.34 -6.96
CA PRO A 218 -5.30 32.07 -6.08
C PRO A 218 -6.64 31.35 -5.84
N GLU A 219 -7.18 30.69 -6.87
CA GLU A 219 -8.44 29.94 -6.79
C GLU A 219 -8.36 28.69 -5.92
N ASN A 220 -7.17 28.10 -5.78
CA ASN A 220 -6.92 26.87 -5.02
C ASN A 220 -6.36 27.15 -3.62
N TRP A 221 -5.60 28.24 -3.46
CA TRP A 221 -4.94 28.60 -2.21
C TRP A 221 -5.84 29.35 -1.23
N ALA A 222 -6.83 30.09 -1.75
CA ALA A 222 -7.80 30.81 -0.94
C ALA A 222 -8.65 29.86 -0.09
N LEU A 223 -8.87 30.23 1.17
CA LEU A 223 -9.76 29.51 2.06
C LEU A 223 -11.20 29.70 1.59
N LYS A 224 -11.85 28.60 1.20
CA LYS A 224 -13.24 28.58 0.76
C LYS A 224 -13.99 27.56 1.58
N GLN A 225 -15.29 27.78 1.78
CA GLN A 225 -16.13 26.76 2.39
C GLN A 225 -16.27 25.60 1.41
N TYR A 226 -15.72 24.45 1.77
CA TYR A 226 -15.81 23.25 0.96
C TYR A 226 -17.27 22.80 0.85
N ASN A 227 -17.75 22.63 -0.38
CA ASN A 227 -19.00 21.93 -0.64
C ASN A 227 -18.64 20.52 -1.12
N PRO A 228 -19.06 19.45 -0.41
CA PRO A 228 -18.71 18.10 -0.80
C PRO A 228 -19.26 17.79 -2.20
N VAL A 229 -18.34 17.63 -3.16
CA VAL A 229 -18.68 17.25 -4.52
C VAL A 229 -18.83 15.73 -4.60
N SER A 230 -19.83 15.25 -5.34
CA SER A 230 -19.98 13.81 -5.60
C SER A 230 -18.76 13.29 -6.35
N ARG A 231 -18.10 12.26 -5.82
CA ARG A 231 -16.95 11.59 -6.45
C ARG A 231 -17.28 10.95 -7.81
N GLN A 232 -18.55 10.89 -8.19
CA GLN A 232 -19.01 10.36 -9.47
C GLN A 232 -19.01 11.41 -10.59
N ASP A 233 -18.85 12.70 -10.27
CA ASP A 233 -18.84 13.77 -11.25
C ASP A 233 -17.41 14.01 -11.77
N THR A 234 -17.07 13.35 -12.88
CA THR A 234 -15.75 13.46 -13.51
C THR A 234 -15.42 14.87 -14.00
N THR A 235 -16.44 15.73 -14.20
CA THR A 235 -16.23 17.12 -14.62
C THR A 235 -15.68 18.01 -13.52
N LYS A 236 -15.80 17.58 -12.26
CA LYS A 236 -15.33 18.30 -11.06
C LYS A 236 -14.19 17.59 -10.34
N LEU A 237 -13.50 16.69 -11.04
CA LEU A 237 -12.40 15.91 -10.47
C LEU A 237 -11.33 16.79 -9.81
N HIS A 238 -11.09 17.99 -10.34
CA HIS A 238 -10.09 18.94 -9.81
C HIS A 238 -10.54 19.72 -8.57
N GLU A 239 -11.83 19.65 -8.19
CA GLU A 239 -12.42 20.30 -7.01
C GLU A 239 -12.38 19.39 -5.76
N TRP A 240 -11.38 18.51 -5.68
CA TRP A 240 -11.29 17.46 -4.65
C TRP A 240 -10.91 17.97 -3.25
N GLY A 241 -10.50 19.22 -3.12
CA GLY A 241 -10.20 19.88 -1.85
C GLY A 241 -9.87 21.36 -2.03
N GLY A 242 -10.14 22.18 -1.02
CA GLY A 242 -9.78 23.60 -1.02
C GLY A 242 -8.49 23.90 -0.28
N GLY A 243 -8.27 25.18 -0.02
CA GLY A 243 -6.97 25.74 0.32
C GLY A 243 -6.35 25.12 1.57
N LEU A 244 -7.15 24.78 2.58
CA LEU A 244 -6.61 24.21 3.82
C LEU A 244 -6.10 22.79 3.62
N THR A 245 -6.88 21.93 2.94
CA THR A 245 -6.47 20.56 2.60
C THR A 245 -5.21 20.57 1.72
N ARG A 246 -5.12 21.50 0.78
CA ARG A 246 -3.95 21.64 -0.10
C ARG A 246 -2.69 22.04 0.65
N ARG A 247 -2.78 22.98 1.60
CA ARG A 247 -1.68 23.32 2.53
C ARG A 247 -1.22 22.11 3.33
N ALA A 248 -2.18 21.36 3.89
CA ALA A 248 -1.89 20.14 4.65
C ALA A 248 -1.10 19.14 3.80
N LEU A 249 -1.62 18.81 2.61
CA LEU A 249 -1.03 17.82 1.72
C LEU A 249 0.34 18.26 1.22
N HIS A 250 0.52 19.54 0.90
CA HIS A 250 1.83 20.06 0.52
C HIS A 250 2.85 19.84 1.66
N ALA A 251 2.52 20.21 2.90
CA ALA A 251 3.39 19.96 4.05
C ALA A 251 3.65 18.46 4.29
N ILE A 252 2.62 17.61 4.16
CA ILE A 252 2.75 16.15 4.33
C ILE A 252 3.71 15.57 3.29
N TYR A 253 3.49 15.86 2.01
CA TYR A 253 4.32 15.32 0.92
C TYR A 253 5.75 15.83 1.00
N THR A 254 5.96 17.11 1.31
CA THR A 254 7.31 17.67 1.45
C THR A 254 8.07 17.03 2.61
N ILE A 255 7.44 16.85 3.78
CA ILE A 255 8.09 16.16 4.92
C ILE A 255 8.35 14.68 4.60
N SER A 256 7.36 13.98 4.02
CA SER A 256 7.51 12.58 3.60
C SER A 256 8.68 12.41 2.63
N PHE A 257 8.78 13.29 1.63
CA PHE A 257 9.80 13.25 0.59
C PHE A 257 11.20 13.52 1.15
N LEU A 258 11.37 14.59 1.94
CA LEU A 258 12.70 14.96 2.46
C LEU A 258 13.22 14.01 3.54
N CYS A 259 12.32 13.45 4.36
CA CYS A 259 12.70 12.55 5.45
C CYS A 259 12.65 11.07 5.06
N LEU A 260 12.22 10.74 3.83
CA LEU A 260 11.98 9.37 3.36
C LEU A 260 11.05 8.60 4.33
N LEU A 261 9.92 9.23 4.65
CA LEU A 261 8.91 8.70 5.56
C LEU A 261 7.66 8.28 4.81
N CYS A 262 7.07 7.17 5.24
CA CYS A 262 5.73 6.80 4.81
C CYS A 262 4.72 7.87 5.25
N ILE A 263 3.67 8.10 4.45
CA ILE A 263 2.63 9.09 4.79
C ILE A 263 2.02 8.78 6.16
N ASP A 264 1.84 7.51 6.51
CA ASP A 264 1.28 7.12 7.81
C ASP A 264 2.17 7.50 9.00
N GLU A 265 3.50 7.59 8.79
CA GLU A 265 4.43 8.08 9.81
C GLU A 265 4.31 9.60 9.97
N VAL A 266 4.23 10.34 8.85
CA VAL A 266 4.06 11.80 8.85
C VAL A 266 2.74 12.21 9.50
N LEU A 267 1.65 11.51 9.21
CA LEU A 267 0.33 11.79 9.81
C LEU A 267 0.29 11.54 11.32
N LYS A 268 1.23 10.76 11.87
CA LYS A 268 1.37 10.51 13.31
C LYS A 268 2.28 11.53 14.01
N ILE A 269 2.87 12.49 13.27
CA ILE A 269 3.66 13.56 13.88
C ILE A 269 2.77 14.43 14.77
N ARG A 270 3.22 14.63 16.00
CA ARG A 270 2.59 15.47 17.01
C ARG A 270 3.36 16.76 17.18
N ARG A 271 2.71 17.78 17.73
CA ARG A 271 3.34 19.06 18.01
C ARG A 271 4.54 18.93 18.93
N SER A 272 4.50 18.01 19.89
CA SER A 272 5.62 17.68 20.79
C SER A 272 6.84 17.08 20.10
N HIS A 273 6.71 16.62 18.85
CA HIS A 273 7.81 16.06 18.06
C HIS A 273 8.54 17.11 17.22
N ILE A 274 8.06 18.36 17.22
CA ILE A 274 8.59 19.43 16.37
C ILE A 274 9.19 20.53 17.26
N GLU A 275 10.45 20.83 17.02
CA GLU A 275 11.13 21.99 17.59
C GLU A 275 11.36 23.02 16.47
N PHE A 276 11.05 24.28 16.77
CA PHE A 276 11.21 25.39 15.84
C PHE A 276 12.44 26.19 16.22
N GLU A 277 13.31 26.42 15.26
CA GLU A 277 14.42 27.36 15.34
C GLU A 277 14.33 28.35 14.17
N ASP A 278 15.06 29.48 14.23
CA ASP A 278 14.89 30.61 13.31
C ASP A 278 14.90 30.23 11.81
N HIS A 279 15.74 29.27 11.41
CA HIS A 279 15.92 28.87 10.00
C HIS A 279 15.81 27.36 9.78
N ARG A 280 15.30 26.62 10.76
CA ARG A 280 15.10 25.16 10.63
C ARG A 280 14.02 24.65 11.57
N ILE A 281 13.46 23.50 11.21
CA ILE A 281 12.64 22.69 12.10
C ILE A 281 13.36 21.38 12.38
N ILE A 282 13.21 20.88 13.61
CA ILE A 282 13.74 19.58 14.02
C ILE A 282 12.54 18.67 14.28
N ILE A 283 12.50 17.53 13.59
CA ILE A 283 11.45 16.53 13.75
C ILE A 283 12.04 15.29 14.42
N THR A 284 11.53 14.97 15.61
CA THR A 284 11.93 13.79 16.38
C THR A 284 10.80 12.77 16.40
N LEU A 285 10.95 11.67 15.68
CA LEU A 285 9.94 10.62 15.62
C LEU A 285 10.07 9.65 16.80
N PRO A 286 8.97 9.29 17.49
CA PRO A 286 9.00 8.31 18.58
C PRO A 286 9.21 6.88 18.09
N PHE A 287 8.87 6.58 16.83
CA PHE A 287 9.04 5.27 16.20
C PHE A 287 9.27 5.46 14.70
N ARG A 288 9.97 4.52 14.07
CA ARG A 288 10.09 4.39 12.62
C ARG A 288 9.95 2.92 12.27
N LYS A 289 9.12 2.57 11.28
CA LYS A 289 8.86 1.16 10.93
C LYS A 289 10.14 0.39 10.60
N THR A 290 11.11 1.05 9.97
CA THR A 290 12.39 0.46 9.56
C THR A 290 13.46 0.43 10.65
N HIS A 291 13.20 0.94 11.85
CA HIS A 291 14.15 0.90 12.97
C HIS A 291 13.59 0.11 14.14
N GLN A 292 13.72 -1.22 14.08
CA GLN A 292 13.25 -2.15 15.12
C GLN A 292 13.93 -1.92 16.49
N TYR A 293 15.11 -1.29 16.54
CA TYR A 293 15.92 -1.13 17.77
C TYR A 293 15.93 0.29 18.41
N GLY A 294 14.95 1.14 18.07
CA GLY A 294 14.50 2.19 18.99
C GLY A 294 15.36 3.44 19.19
N ARG A 295 16.18 3.86 18.22
CA ARG A 295 16.85 5.19 18.25
C ARG A 295 16.79 5.87 16.90
N VAL A 296 15.68 6.54 16.61
CA VAL A 296 15.56 7.38 15.42
C VAL A 296 16.27 8.70 15.68
N LYS A 297 17.27 9.04 14.86
CA LYS A 297 17.92 10.34 14.94
C LYS A 297 16.94 11.43 14.49
N PRO A 298 16.94 12.62 15.13
CA PRO A 298 16.11 13.74 14.68
C PRO A 298 16.43 14.15 13.24
N PHE A 299 15.40 14.56 12.50
CA PHE A 299 15.54 15.14 11.17
C PHE A 299 15.70 16.65 11.30
N HIS A 300 16.82 17.18 10.83
CA HIS A 300 17.07 18.62 10.79
C HIS A 300 16.71 19.15 9.40
N LEU A 301 15.62 19.89 9.31
CA LEU A 301 15.06 20.38 8.05
C LEU A 301 15.23 21.90 7.98
N HIS A 302 16.03 22.36 7.02
CA HIS A 302 16.37 23.77 6.87
C HIS A 302 15.38 24.51 5.98
N MET A 303 15.24 25.81 6.22
CA MET A 303 14.57 26.70 5.28
C MET A 303 15.38 26.77 3.98
N LEU A 304 14.70 26.58 2.86
CA LEU A 304 15.31 26.65 1.52
C LEU A 304 15.10 28.02 0.88
N ASP A 305 15.83 28.31 -0.18
CA ASP A 305 15.69 29.54 -0.95
C ASP A 305 14.35 29.58 -1.72
N GLU A 306 14.05 30.71 -2.34
CA GLU A 306 12.77 30.92 -3.05
C GLU A 306 12.66 30.06 -4.32
N ALA A 307 13.78 29.78 -4.98
CA ALA A 307 13.81 28.88 -6.13
C ALA A 307 13.31 27.46 -5.78
N ASP A 308 13.54 27.04 -4.54
CA ASP A 308 13.16 25.73 -4.01
C ASP A 308 11.98 25.84 -3.02
N ALA A 309 11.14 26.86 -3.16
CA ALA A 309 10.00 27.07 -2.26
C ALA A 309 9.06 25.86 -2.19
N HIS A 310 8.87 25.16 -3.31
CA HIS A 310 8.09 23.94 -3.42
C HIS A 310 8.64 22.75 -2.61
N LEU A 311 9.91 22.78 -2.23
CA LEU A 311 10.52 21.76 -1.36
C LEU A 311 10.72 22.27 0.08
N CYS A 312 10.39 23.52 0.39
CA CYS A 312 10.78 24.10 1.66
C CYS A 312 9.88 23.60 2.80
N PRO A 313 10.40 22.71 3.69
CA PRO A 313 9.57 22.11 4.73
C PRO A 313 9.19 23.13 5.81
N VAL A 314 10.05 24.12 6.06
CA VAL A 314 9.80 25.20 7.01
C VAL A 314 8.63 26.07 6.55
N ARG A 315 8.63 26.51 5.28
CA ARG A 315 7.52 27.30 4.71
C ARG A 315 6.22 26.51 4.71
N ALA A 316 6.25 25.28 4.18
CA ALA A 316 5.05 24.45 4.07
C ALA A 316 4.40 24.17 5.44
N LEU A 317 5.23 23.84 6.45
CA LEU A 317 4.73 23.60 7.80
C LEU A 317 4.27 24.89 8.49
N ALA A 318 4.99 26.00 8.32
CA ALA A 318 4.60 27.29 8.88
C ALA A 318 3.26 27.75 8.32
N ASP A 319 3.04 27.65 7.00
CA ASP A 319 1.77 27.98 6.36
C ASP A 319 0.62 27.15 6.91
N TRP A 320 0.83 25.84 7.08
CA TRP A 320 -0.17 24.96 7.68
C TRP A 320 -0.51 25.36 9.14
N ILE A 321 0.51 25.52 9.99
CA ILE A 321 0.31 25.82 11.42
C ILE A 321 -0.30 27.20 11.62
N ASN A 322 0.19 28.22 10.90
CA ASN A 322 -0.33 29.58 10.99
C ASN A 322 -1.80 29.66 10.57
N THR A 323 -2.20 28.87 9.58
CA THR A 323 -3.58 28.88 9.10
C THR A 323 -4.52 28.11 10.03
N THR A 324 -4.06 27.00 10.61
CA THR A 324 -4.89 26.14 11.47
C THR A 324 -4.87 26.50 12.94
N ALA A 325 -3.89 27.29 13.38
CA ALA A 325 -3.62 27.63 14.77
C ALA A 325 -3.50 26.41 15.71
N ILE A 326 -3.00 25.28 15.20
CA ILE A 326 -2.80 24.07 16.02
C ILE A 326 -1.61 24.27 16.95
N THR A 327 -1.87 24.18 18.26
CA THR A 327 -0.86 24.39 19.32
C THR A 327 -0.47 23.12 20.07
N GLU A 328 -1.21 22.01 19.90
CA GLU A 328 -1.00 20.74 20.60
C GLU A 328 -1.53 19.53 19.82
N GLY A 329 -1.24 18.31 20.29
CA GLY A 329 -1.76 17.07 19.68
C GLY A 329 -1.13 16.73 18.33
N TYR A 330 -1.87 16.04 17.46
CA TYR A 330 -1.43 15.79 16.07
C TYR A 330 -1.32 17.09 15.28
N ILE A 331 -0.24 17.22 14.50
CA ILE A 331 -0.05 18.36 13.59
C ILE A 331 -1.02 18.28 12.42
N PHE A 332 -1.19 17.09 11.85
CA PHE A 332 -2.13 16.83 10.76
C PHE A 332 -3.39 16.17 11.31
N ARG A 333 -4.32 16.97 11.83
CA ARG A 333 -5.61 16.47 12.32
C ARG A 333 -6.56 16.17 11.18
N LYS A 334 -7.54 15.29 11.44
CA LYS A 334 -8.63 15.01 10.51
C LYS A 334 -9.36 16.31 10.11
N ILE A 335 -9.55 16.51 8.81
CA ILE A 335 -10.30 17.66 8.27
C ILE A 335 -11.79 17.30 8.23
N GLY A 336 -12.64 18.21 8.76
CA GLY A 336 -14.09 18.10 8.77
C GLY A 336 -14.76 18.62 7.50
N SER A 337 -16.10 18.56 7.47
CA SER A 337 -16.93 18.98 6.32
C SER A 337 -16.83 20.47 5.95
N GLY A 338 -16.25 21.31 6.82
CA GLY A 338 -16.02 22.73 6.58
C GLY A 338 -14.59 23.08 6.19
N GLU A 339 -13.78 22.10 5.78
CA GLU A 339 -12.36 22.28 5.45
C GLU A 339 -11.43 22.58 6.63
N TRP A 340 -11.96 22.64 7.86
CA TRP A 340 -11.19 22.89 9.08
C TRP A 340 -10.79 21.61 9.81
N PRO A 341 -9.65 21.61 10.56
CA PRO A 341 -9.29 20.49 11.40
C PRO A 341 -10.34 20.28 12.51
N VAL A 342 -10.73 19.04 12.76
CA VAL A 342 -11.67 18.73 13.84
C VAL A 342 -11.02 18.98 15.19
N ALA A 343 -11.82 19.44 16.16
CA ALA A 343 -11.33 19.71 17.52
C ALA A 343 -10.79 18.44 18.22
N LYS A 344 -11.35 17.28 17.89
CA LYS A 344 -10.90 15.97 18.40
C LYS A 344 -9.46 15.70 17.95
N ASP A 345 -8.59 15.37 18.89
CA ASP A 345 -7.20 14.98 18.62
C ASP A 345 -7.14 13.61 17.92
N SER A 346 -7.34 13.64 16.61
CA SER A 346 -7.33 12.48 15.74
C SER A 346 -6.54 12.81 14.50
N ALA A 347 -5.55 11.97 14.19
CA ALA A 347 -4.76 12.11 12.98
C ALA A 347 -5.66 12.08 11.74
N MET A 348 -5.23 12.80 10.72
CA MET A 348 -5.79 12.65 9.39
C MET A 348 -5.63 11.19 8.95
N VAL A 349 -6.67 10.64 8.33
CA VAL A 349 -6.60 9.35 7.66
C VAL A 349 -6.20 9.61 6.21
N CYS A 350 -5.30 8.78 5.69
CA CYS A 350 -4.73 8.96 4.36
C CYS A 350 -5.84 9.21 3.33
N PHE A 351 -5.82 10.38 2.71
CA PHE A 351 -6.61 10.64 1.52
C PHE A 351 -5.88 9.98 0.35
N VAL A 352 -6.47 8.95 -0.23
CA VAL A 352 -6.07 8.49 -1.56
C VAL A 352 -6.59 9.54 -2.54
N ALA A 353 -5.74 10.51 -2.84
CA ALA A 353 -6.00 11.57 -3.80
C ALA A 353 -4.74 11.83 -4.64
N ILE A 354 -4.19 10.77 -5.25
CA ILE A 354 -3.41 10.82 -6.48
C ILE A 354 -3.78 9.59 -7.31
#